data_AF-A0A7C5F987-F1
#
_entry.id   AF-A0A7C5F987-F1
#
_cell.length_a   1.000
_cell.length_b   1.000
_cell.length_c   1.000
_cell.angle_alpha   90.00
_cell.angle_beta   90.00
_cell.angle_gamma   90.00
#
_symmetry.space_group_name_H-M   'P 1'
#
loop_
_entity.id
_entity.type
_entity.pdbx_description
1 polymer ?
#
loop_
_entity_poly.entity_id
_entity_poly.type
_entity_poly.pdbx_seq_one_letter_code
_entity_poly.pdbx_strand_id
1 'polypeptide(L)'
;MAKVVNAIDWLALVLVIIGALNWLLVGIFGLDIVAAALGGSAALGARIVYVIVGLAGLWLIYTGYKLATYEPMVTKRPTPAAPA
;
A
#
# COMPACT_ATOMS: atom_id res chain seq x y z
N MET A 1 -13.36 16.91 -7.87
CA MET A 1 -12.09 16.19 -7.72
C MET A 1 -12.40 14.71 -7.51
N ALA A 2 -12.41 13.89 -8.56
CA ALA A 2 -12.50 12.44 -8.35
C ALA A 2 -11.18 11.97 -7.73
N LYS A 3 -11.19 11.50 -6.48
CA LYS A 3 -9.98 11.02 -5.81
C LYS A 3 -9.65 9.65 -6.42
N VAL A 4 -8.51 9.57 -7.11
CA VAL A 4 -8.03 8.31 -7.70
C VAL A 4 -7.62 7.32 -6.61
N VAL A 5 -7.17 7.87 -5.47
CA VAL A 5 -6.66 7.15 -4.31
C VAL A 5 -7.64 7.36 -3.15
N ASN A 6 -8.11 6.25 -2.56
CA ASN A 6 -9.11 6.24 -1.50
C ASN A 6 -8.48 5.94 -0.13
N ALA A 7 -9.25 6.03 0.95
CA ALA A 7 -8.76 5.80 2.31
C ALA A 7 -8.14 4.40 2.52
N ILE A 8 -8.68 3.37 1.85
CA ILE A 8 -8.15 1.99 1.92
C ILE A 8 -6.76 1.90 1.27
N ASP A 9 -6.52 2.62 0.18
CA ASP A 9 -5.21 2.68 -0.48
C ASP A 9 -4.15 3.27 0.46
N TRP A 10 -4.53 4.32 1.20
CA TRP A 10 -3.67 4.95 2.20
C TRP A 10 -3.40 4.03 3.39
N LEU A 11 -4.43 3.32 3.88
CA LEU A 11 -4.25 2.33 4.94
C LEU A 11 -3.31 1.21 4.51
N ALA A 12 -3.48 0.69 3.30
CA ALA A 12 -2.59 -0.32 2.72
C ALA A 12 -1.15 0.19 2.62
N LEU A 13 -0.96 1.44 2.19
CA LEU A 13 0.36 2.08 2.13
C LEU A 13 1.05 2.11 3.49
N VAL A 14 0.34 2.56 4.53
CA VAL A 14 0.88 2.63 5.90
C VAL A 14 1.26 1.24 6.40
N LEU A 15 0.38 0.25 6.22
CA LEU A 15 0.64 -1.13 6.64
C LEU A 15 1.88 -1.72 5.95
N VAL A 16 2.04 -1.49 4.64
CA VAL A 16 3.21 -1.96 3.89
C VAL A 16 4.49 -1.27 4.35
N ILE A 17 4.45 0.03 4.62
CA ILE A 17 5.62 0.77 5.14
C ILE A 17 6.05 0.18 6.49
N ILE A 18 5.10 -0.06 7.40
CA ILE A 18 5.39 -0.68 8.71
C ILE A 18 6.02 -2.07 8.53
N GLY A 19 5.45 -2.89 7.64
CA GLY A 19 5.99 -4.21 7.32
C GLY A 19 7.40 -4.18 6.73
N ALA A 20 7.65 -3.27 5.78
CA ALA A 20 8.96 -3.07 5.16
C ALA A 20 10.00 -2.61 6.18
N LEU A 21 9.63 -1.72 7.12
CA LEU A 21 10.51 -1.31 8.21
C LEU A 21 10.81 -2.49 9.16
N ASN A 22 9.82 -3.33 9.50
CA ASN A 22 10.07 -4.54 10.31
C ASN A 22 11.05 -5.48 9.59
N TRP A 23 10.83 -5.77 8.31
CA TRP A 23 11.74 -6.64 7.55
C TRP A 23 13.12 -6.02 7.31
N LEU A 24 13.24 -4.70 7.23
CA LEU A 24 14.54 -4.03 7.22
C LEU A 24 15.31 -4.29 8.52
N LEU A 25 14.64 -4.18 9.66
CA LEU A 25 15.25 -4.48 10.97
C LEU A 25 15.63 -5.96 11.09
N VAL A 26 14.80 -6.86 10.58
CA VAL A 26 15.14 -8.29 10.49
C VAL A 26 16.36 -8.52 9.60
N GLY A 27 16.46 -7.84 8.47
CA GLY A 27 17.58 -7.99 7.53
C GLY A 27 18.91 -7.45 8.06
N ILE A 28 18.90 -6.30 8.75
CA ILE A 28 20.12 -5.65 9.24
C ILE A 28 20.52 -6.18 10.62
N PHE A 29 19.55 -6.33 11.53
CA PHE A 29 19.80 -6.61 12.95
C PHE A 29 19.31 -7.99 13.39
N GLY A 30 18.60 -8.75 12.52
CA GLY A 30 17.94 -9.99 12.93
C GLY A 30 16.76 -9.77 13.88
N LEU A 31 16.34 -8.52 14.09
CA LEU A 31 15.30 -8.16 15.06
C LEU A 31 13.94 -8.10 14.39
N ASP A 32 13.06 -9.03 14.74
CA ASP A 32 11.66 -9.01 14.35
C ASP A 32 10.81 -8.47 15.50
N ILE A 33 10.39 -7.21 15.42
CA ILE A 33 9.59 -6.54 16.45
C ILE A 33 8.22 -7.20 16.56
N VAL A 34 7.64 -7.59 15.42
CA VAL A 34 6.32 -8.26 15.38
C VAL A 34 6.40 -9.62 16.07
N ALA A 35 7.42 -10.41 15.77
CA ALA A 35 7.65 -11.68 16.46
C ALA A 35 7.93 -11.46 17.95
N ALA A 36 8.80 -10.51 18.30
CA ALA A 36 9.16 -10.24 19.69
C ALA A 36 7.95 -9.81 20.54
N ALA A 37 7.05 -9.00 19.97
CA ALA A 37 5.85 -8.55 20.67
C ALA A 37 4.76 -9.63 20.78
N LEU A 38 4.70 -10.59 19.84
CA LEU A 38 3.61 -11.56 19.73
C LEU A 38 4.02 -13.00 20.09
N GLY A 39 5.18 -13.20 20.71
CA GLY A 39 5.62 -14.49 21.25
C GLY A 39 6.33 -15.40 20.25
N GLY A 40 6.89 -14.84 19.18
CA GLY A 40 7.70 -15.51 18.17
C GLY A 40 7.08 -15.50 16.77
N SER A 41 7.90 -15.71 15.75
CA SER A 41 7.47 -15.68 14.33
C SER A 41 6.51 -16.83 13.96
N ALA A 42 6.53 -17.91 14.75
CA ALA A 42 5.60 -19.03 14.60
C ALA A 42 4.26 -18.81 15.34
N ALA A 43 4.16 -17.80 16.22
CA ALA A 43 2.94 -17.53 16.95
C ALA A 43 1.82 -17.08 15.99
N LEU A 44 0.59 -17.50 16.30
CA LEU A 44 -0.58 -17.19 15.46
C LEU A 44 -0.75 -15.68 15.27
N GLY A 45 -0.51 -14.88 16.32
CA GLY A 45 -0.59 -13.42 16.26
C GLY A 45 0.39 -12.82 15.24
N ALA A 46 1.66 -13.21 15.30
CA ALA A 46 2.68 -12.72 14.37
C ALA A 46 2.33 -13.08 12.91
N ARG A 47 1.87 -14.31 12.68
CA ARG A 47 1.43 -14.77 11.35
C ARG A 47 0.27 -13.95 10.81
N ILE A 48 -0.71 -13.62 11.63
CA ILE A 48 -1.84 -12.77 11.22
C ILE A 48 -1.33 -11.40 10.75
N VAL A 49 -0.41 -10.79 11.50
CA VAL A 49 0.19 -9.50 11.11
C VAL A 49 0.94 -9.60 9.79
N TYR A 50 1.77 -10.63 9.59
CA TYR A 50 2.50 -10.83 8.34
C TYR A 50 1.55 -11.03 7.14
N VAL A 51 0.46 -11.76 7.33
CA VAL A 51 -0.57 -11.96 6.30
C VAL A 51 -1.25 -10.63 5.95
N ILE A 52 -1.62 -9.81 6.94
CA ILE A 52 -2.25 -8.51 6.72
C ILE A 52 -1.30 -7.57 5.96
N VAL A 53 -0.03 -7.52 6.34
CA VAL A 53 1.01 -6.76 5.63
C VAL A 53 1.15 -7.24 4.17
N GLY A 54 1.17 -8.55 3.95
CA GLY A 54 1.23 -9.15 2.61
C GLY A 54 0.02 -8.78 1.75
N LEU A 55 -1.20 -8.86 2.30
CA LEU A 55 -2.43 -8.47 1.63
C LEU A 55 -2.45 -6.97 1.29
N ALA A 56 -1.93 -6.12 2.19
CA ALA A 56 -1.78 -4.70 1.93
C ALA A 56 -0.81 -4.44 0.75
N GLY A 57 0.27 -5.22 0.63
CA GLY A 57 1.18 -5.19 -0.51
C GLY A 57 0.47 -5.52 -1.82
N LEU A 58 -0.33 -6.60 -1.84
CA LEU A 58 -1.13 -6.97 -3.01
C LEU A 58 -2.15 -5.88 -3.38
N TRP A 59 -2.77 -5.25 -2.38
CA TRP A 59 -3.69 -4.12 -2.60
C TRP A 59 -2.98 -2.94 -3.28
N LEU A 60 -1.75 -2.61 -2.86
CA LEU A 60 -0.98 -1.54 -3.51
C LEU A 60 -0.60 -1.88 -4.96
N ILE A 61 -0.33 -3.14 -5.29
CA ILE A 61 -0.10 -3.56 -6.68
C ILE A 61 -1.36 -3.29 -7.52
N TYR A 62 -2.54 -3.68 -7.01
CA TYR A 62 -3.81 -3.38 -7.67
C TYR A 62 -4.05 -1.87 -7.83
N THR A 63 -3.77 -1.08 -6.79
CA THR A 63 -3.89 0.37 -6.84
C THR A 63 -2.90 1.00 -7.81
N GLY A 64 -1.70 0.45 -7.95
CA GLY A 64 -0.74 0.83 -9.00
C GLY A 64 -1.29 0.61 -10.41
N TYR A 65 -1.91 -0.55 -10.67
CA TYR A 65 -2.56 -0.82 -11.95
C TYR A 65 -3.75 0.12 -12.23
N LYS A 66 -4.57 0.39 -11.21
CA LYS A 66 -5.68 1.35 -11.28
C LYS A 66 -5.18 2.76 -11.63
N LEU A 67 -4.04 3.18 -11.08
CA LEU A 67 -3.42 4.48 -11.36
C LEU A 67 -2.85 4.54 -12.78
N ALA A 68 -2.24 3.46 -13.27
CA ALA A 68 -1.69 3.39 -14.63
C ALA A 68 -2.77 3.45 -15.73
N THR A 69 -3.97 2.96 -15.43
CA THR A 69 -5.12 2.99 -16.34
C THR A 69 -6.02 4.20 -16.14
N TYR A 70 -5.65 5.13 -15.25
CA TYR A 70 -6.42 6.35 -15.00
C TYR A 70 -6.21 7.35 -16.15
N GLU A 71 -7.16 7.41 -17.09
CA GLU A 71 -7.22 8.50 -18.08
C GLU A 71 -7.53 9.83 -17.37
N PRO A 72 -6.61 10.81 -17.38
CA PRO A 72 -6.87 12.08 -16.71
C PRO A 72 -8.02 12.79 -17.41
N MET A 73 -9.05 13.18 -16.64
CA MET A 73 -10.20 13.98 -17.11
C MET A 73 -9.80 15.34 -17.74
N VAL A 74 -8.52 15.68 -17.74
CA VAL A 74 -7.92 16.81 -18.47
C VAL A 74 -7.85 16.54 -19.97
N THR A 75 -7.56 15.31 -20.41
CA THR A 75 -7.45 15.00 -21.86
C THR A 75 -8.79 14.89 -22.55
N LYS A 76 -9.89 14.64 -21.82
CA LYS A 76 -11.26 14.63 -22.37
C LYS A 76 -11.99 15.96 -22.25
N ARG A 77 -11.33 17.04 -21.80
CA ARG A 77 -11.97 18.36 -21.87
C ARG A 77 -12.07 18.75 -23.36
N PRO A 78 -13.27 19.03 -23.88
CA PRO A 78 -13.38 19.65 -25.20
C PRO A 78 -12.51 20.89 -25.18
N THR A 79 -11.61 21.04 -26.16
CA THR A 79 -10.90 22.30 -26.37
C THR A 79 -11.96 23.39 -26.41
N PRO A 80 -11.90 24.43 -25.55
CA PRO A 80 -12.79 25.56 -25.68
C PRO A 80 -12.71 26.03 -27.12
N ALA A 81 -13.84 26.07 -27.83
CA ALA A 81 -13.87 26.58 -29.19
C ALA A 81 -13.14 27.93 -29.18
N ALA A 82 -12.11 28.06 -30.02
CA ALA A 82 -11.32 29.28 -30.09
C ALA A 82 -12.27 30.47 -30.28
N PRO A 83 -12.06 31.61 -29.57
CA PRO A 83 -12.88 32.79 -29.80
C PRO A 83 -12.79 33.17 -31.29
N ALA A 84 -13.97 33.27 -31.92
CA ALA A 84 -14.14 33.62 -33.33
C ALA A 84 -13.73 35.07 -33.63
#